data_AF-A0A954T8B1-F1
#
_entry.id   AF-A0A954T8B1-F1
#
_cell.length_a   1.000
_cell.length_b   1.000
_cell.length_c   1.000
_cell.angle_alpha   90.00
_cell.angle_beta   90.00
_cell.angle_gamma   90.00
#
_symmetry.space_group_name_H-M   'P 1'
#
loop_
_entity.id
_entity.type
_entity.pdbx_description
1 polymer ?
#
loop_
_entity_poly.entity_id
_entity_poly.type
_entity_poly.pdbx_seq_one_letter_code
_entity_poly.pdbx_strand_id
1 'polypeptide(L)'
;MEVDADVAEVYQRLLEHCEEYECNPPWPFRDPHAFRGPVDAGGTLVALQSEFSLNALEQSGVVVFDRSGSGEPVLNPAVVGRDAVLVALRGSEGAPPFELLTAAGNLSGTSLPVEAVLDDEPTSRMLLEFNDNLCVGFTIADVAALRAAGVPATLATGLDDLSGHVLRRVGPRFGLEVITADTSVAPMPERQLQMVLVGWSPAEPSLDQPTGLGAVREHFTLLDRHLGVSVVEHVAAWHPSAEELQALLFRLRHGEIEDVQRGLFESAESALSLWRWQGSMALLLGSPTDYATAVSLVHEFCRGGRSDESLRRKAWEKFEAALERDVVEPLIRDALAERDPSRREAMLARAEIARVFHMQMMQAGQRLGERIREHGAQGTIGLSEKEMRKLSGLADRLVKIAREAGRPSSGTSQEETDLHASGVD
;
A
#
# COMPACT_ATOMS: atom_id res chain seq x y z
N MET A 1 -24.40 1.40 -15.26
CA MET A 1 -24.19 2.50 -16.21
C MET A 1 -24.57 1.92 -17.55
N GLU A 2 -25.65 2.38 -18.20
CA GLU A 2 -25.97 1.88 -19.54
C GLU A 2 -24.89 2.40 -20.48
N VAL A 3 -24.02 1.50 -20.92
CA VAL A 3 -23.03 1.78 -21.96
C VAL A 3 -23.82 2.03 -23.23
N ASP A 4 -23.56 3.14 -23.90
CA ASP A 4 -24.19 3.42 -25.19
C ASP A 4 -23.85 2.26 -26.13
N ALA A 5 -24.88 1.58 -26.66
CA ALA A 5 -24.71 0.39 -27.49
C ALA A 5 -23.77 0.68 -28.67
N ASP A 6 -23.76 1.94 -29.13
CA ASP A 6 -22.90 2.41 -30.21
C ASP A 6 -21.40 2.35 -29.84
N VAL A 7 -21.02 2.61 -28.57
CA VAL A 7 -19.60 2.58 -28.15
C VAL A 7 -19.06 1.16 -28.12
N ALA A 8 -19.85 0.20 -27.63
CA ALA A 8 -19.42 -1.19 -27.55
C ALA A 8 -19.22 -1.82 -28.94
N GLU A 9 -20.09 -1.48 -29.89
CA GLU A 9 -19.96 -1.87 -31.29
C GLU A 9 -18.74 -1.22 -31.98
N VAL A 10 -18.45 0.06 -31.68
CA VAL A 10 -17.22 0.72 -32.16
C VAL A 10 -15.98 -0.04 -31.72
N TYR A 11 -15.89 -0.44 -30.45
CA TYR A 11 -14.75 -1.23 -29.97
C TYR A 11 -14.68 -2.60 -30.62
N GLN A 12 -15.81 -3.30 -30.75
CA GLN A 12 -15.85 -4.59 -31.41
C GLN A 12 -15.36 -4.50 -32.87
N ARG A 13 -15.80 -3.48 -33.62
CA ARG A 13 -15.34 -3.21 -34.99
C ARG A 13 -13.86 -2.85 -35.06
N LEU A 14 -13.34 -2.06 -34.11
CA LEU A 14 -11.90 -1.78 -34.04
C LEU A 14 -11.10 -3.09 -33.89
N LEU A 15 -11.52 -3.98 -32.99
CA LEU A 15 -10.83 -5.24 -32.73
C LEU A 15 -10.83 -6.21 -33.92
N GLU A 16 -11.80 -6.11 -34.84
CA GLU A 16 -11.80 -6.88 -36.10
C GLU A 16 -10.64 -6.49 -37.04
N HIS A 17 -10.04 -5.31 -36.85
CA HIS A 17 -8.84 -4.85 -37.56
C HIS A 17 -7.54 -5.12 -36.80
N CYS A 18 -7.62 -5.71 -35.61
CA CYS A 18 -6.49 -6.00 -34.74
C CYS A 18 -6.00 -7.44 -34.93
N GLU A 19 -4.72 -7.67 -34.67
CA GLU A 19 -4.17 -9.02 -34.54
C GLU A 19 -4.30 -9.50 -33.08
N GLU A 20 -4.40 -10.79 -32.84
CA GLU A 20 -4.33 -11.34 -31.46
C GLU A 20 -2.98 -11.00 -30.83
N TYR A 21 -2.99 -10.63 -29.55
CA TYR A 21 -1.77 -10.37 -28.81
C TYR A 21 -1.15 -11.69 -28.32
N GLU A 22 0.01 -12.02 -28.89
CA GLU A 22 0.88 -13.05 -28.35
C GLU A 22 1.87 -12.41 -27.36
N CYS A 23 1.89 -12.92 -26.13
CA CYS A 23 2.88 -12.53 -25.14
C CYS A 23 4.28 -12.83 -25.67
N ASN A 24 5.23 -11.92 -25.39
CA ASN A 24 6.62 -12.19 -25.72
C ASN A 24 7.11 -13.44 -24.97
N PRO A 25 8.00 -14.26 -25.56
CA PRO A 25 8.66 -15.34 -24.84
C PRO A 25 9.27 -14.81 -23.53
N PRO A 26 9.20 -15.58 -22.43
CA PRO A 26 8.99 -17.02 -22.38
C PRO A 26 7.54 -17.47 -22.19
N TRP A 27 6.56 -16.58 -22.18
CA TRP A 27 5.18 -16.93 -21.86
C TRP A 27 4.53 -17.74 -22.98
N PRO A 28 4.07 -18.98 -22.71
CA PRO A 28 3.37 -19.78 -23.73
C PRO A 28 1.89 -19.39 -23.85
N PHE A 29 1.43 -18.42 -23.07
CA PHE A 29 0.02 -18.09 -22.90
C PHE A 29 -0.49 -17.12 -23.97
N ARG A 30 -1.79 -17.20 -24.20
CA ARG A 30 -2.55 -16.22 -24.98
C ARG A 30 -3.73 -15.77 -24.12
N ASP A 31 -3.89 -14.47 -23.95
CA ASP A 31 -5.15 -13.93 -23.43
C ASP A 31 -6.09 -13.75 -24.64
N PRO A 32 -7.22 -14.49 -24.71
CA PRO A 32 -8.18 -14.35 -25.82
C PRO A 32 -8.84 -12.96 -25.87
N HIS A 33 -8.61 -12.12 -24.87
CA HIS A 33 -9.10 -10.76 -24.79
C HIS A 33 -8.03 -9.70 -25.06
N ALA A 34 -6.79 -10.10 -25.37
CA ALA A 34 -5.70 -9.18 -25.68
C ALA A 34 -5.40 -9.11 -27.18
N PHE A 35 -5.18 -7.90 -27.69
CA PHE A 35 -4.98 -7.61 -29.11
C PHE A 35 -3.83 -6.64 -29.35
N ARG A 36 -3.21 -6.69 -30.53
CA ARG A 36 -2.30 -5.67 -31.05
C ARG A 36 -3.08 -4.64 -31.85
N GLY A 37 -2.74 -3.36 -31.68
CA GLY A 37 -3.34 -2.28 -32.45
C GLY A 37 -3.24 -2.48 -33.98
N PRO A 38 -4.19 -1.95 -34.78
CA PRO A 38 -4.13 -2.05 -36.23
C PRO A 38 -2.85 -1.42 -36.79
N VAL A 39 -2.26 -2.10 -37.78
CA VAL A 39 -1.07 -1.61 -38.50
C VAL A 39 -1.44 -0.56 -39.54
N ASP A 40 -2.59 -0.71 -40.22
CA ASP A 40 -3.10 0.25 -41.19
C ASP A 40 -4.09 1.23 -40.53
N ALA A 41 -3.55 2.18 -39.77
CA ALA A 41 -4.36 3.16 -39.04
C ALA A 41 -5.31 3.96 -39.95
N GLY A 42 -4.85 4.33 -41.16
CA GLY A 42 -5.63 5.11 -42.11
C GLY A 42 -6.79 4.29 -42.68
N GLY A 43 -6.52 3.06 -43.12
CA GLY A 43 -7.56 2.15 -43.60
C GLY A 43 -8.58 1.81 -42.53
N THR A 44 -8.13 1.51 -41.30
CA THR A 44 -9.03 1.24 -40.16
C THR A 44 -9.89 2.46 -39.82
N LEU A 45 -9.35 3.69 -39.81
CA LEU A 45 -10.15 4.88 -39.56
C LEU A 45 -11.24 5.08 -40.61
N VAL A 46 -10.90 4.94 -41.90
CA VAL A 46 -11.86 5.08 -43.00
C VAL A 46 -12.97 4.03 -42.88
N ALA A 47 -12.63 2.79 -42.54
CA ALA A 47 -13.61 1.72 -42.32
C ALA A 47 -14.56 2.08 -41.18
N LEU A 48 -14.03 2.49 -40.02
CA LEU A 48 -14.84 2.90 -38.87
C LEU A 48 -15.72 4.12 -39.16
N GLN A 49 -15.22 5.12 -39.88
CA GLN A 49 -16.00 6.31 -40.28
C GLN A 49 -17.10 6.00 -41.31
N SER A 50 -17.02 4.87 -42.01
CA SER A 50 -18.07 4.44 -42.92
C SER A 50 -19.26 3.80 -42.20
N GLU A 51 -19.04 3.32 -40.96
CA GLU A 51 -20.05 2.64 -40.14
C GLU A 51 -20.58 3.53 -39.00
N PHE A 52 -19.73 4.38 -38.42
CA PHE A 52 -20.05 5.15 -37.21
C PHE A 52 -19.91 6.65 -37.43
N SER A 53 -20.72 7.41 -36.69
CA SER A 53 -20.59 8.86 -36.65
C SER A 53 -19.27 9.27 -35.99
N LEU A 54 -18.69 10.39 -36.44
CA LEU A 54 -17.46 10.91 -35.84
C LEU A 54 -17.60 11.20 -34.34
N ASN A 55 -18.79 11.64 -33.91
CA ASN A 55 -19.09 11.86 -32.49
C ASN A 55 -19.04 10.56 -31.68
N ALA A 56 -19.56 9.44 -32.20
CA ALA A 56 -19.47 8.15 -31.52
C ALA A 56 -18.02 7.65 -31.40
N LEU A 57 -17.21 7.85 -32.46
CA LEU A 57 -15.78 7.51 -32.46
C LEU A 57 -14.96 8.38 -31.52
N GLU A 58 -15.33 9.65 -31.34
CA GLU A 58 -14.71 10.55 -30.35
C GLU A 58 -15.13 10.19 -28.93
N GLN A 59 -16.42 9.92 -28.70
CA GLN A 59 -16.94 9.55 -27.38
C GLN A 59 -16.39 8.22 -26.86
N SER A 60 -16.10 7.27 -27.76
CA SER A 60 -15.40 6.02 -27.41
C SER A 60 -13.90 6.22 -27.19
N GLY A 61 -13.34 7.39 -27.51
CA GLY A 61 -11.91 7.64 -27.43
C GLY A 61 -11.06 6.91 -28.48
N VAL A 62 -11.68 6.19 -29.43
CA VAL A 62 -10.99 5.54 -30.56
C VAL A 62 -10.41 6.59 -31.52
N VAL A 63 -11.08 7.73 -31.66
CA VAL A 63 -10.63 8.86 -32.48
C VAL A 63 -10.28 10.05 -31.59
N VAL A 64 -9.18 10.72 -31.92
CA VAL A 64 -8.79 12.01 -31.36
C VAL A 64 -8.52 12.99 -32.50
N PHE A 65 -8.58 14.29 -32.22
CA PHE A 65 -8.23 15.31 -33.20
C PHE A 65 -6.78 15.75 -33.03
N ASP A 66 -6.02 15.79 -34.13
CA ASP A 66 -4.64 16.23 -34.10
C ASP A 66 -4.55 17.71 -33.72
N ARG A 67 -4.15 17.96 -32.46
CA ARG A 67 -3.96 19.32 -31.92
C ARG A 67 -2.68 19.99 -32.41
N SER A 68 -1.74 19.23 -32.98
CA SER A 68 -0.45 19.72 -33.44
C SER A 68 -0.42 20.10 -34.92
N GLY A 69 -1.46 19.73 -35.68
CA GLY A 69 -1.50 19.86 -37.14
C GLY A 69 -2.87 20.30 -37.69
N SER A 70 -3.44 19.46 -38.57
CA SER A 70 -4.57 19.80 -39.44
C SER A 70 -5.92 19.95 -38.72
N GLY A 71 -6.02 19.51 -37.46
CA GLY A 71 -7.30 19.35 -36.77
C GLY A 71 -8.16 18.24 -37.37
N GLU A 72 -7.58 17.35 -38.17
CA GLU A 72 -8.29 16.19 -38.72
C GLU A 72 -8.41 15.08 -37.65
N PRO A 73 -9.47 14.27 -37.75
CA PRO A 73 -9.61 13.10 -36.90
C PRO A 73 -8.55 12.06 -37.26
N VAL A 74 -7.91 11.50 -36.24
CA VAL A 74 -6.95 10.40 -36.35
C VAL A 74 -7.32 9.33 -35.32
N LEU A 75 -6.91 8.06 -35.55
CA LEU A 75 -7.01 7.06 -34.49
C LEU A 75 -6.17 7.49 -33.28
N ASN A 76 -6.67 7.19 -32.10
CA ASN A 76 -5.97 7.45 -30.85
C ASN A 76 -4.60 6.72 -30.88
N PRO A 77 -3.48 7.43 -30.67
CA PRO A 77 -2.16 6.81 -30.69
C PRO A 77 -2.01 5.63 -29.74
N ALA A 78 -2.79 5.59 -28.64
CA ALA A 78 -2.78 4.47 -27.69
C ALA A 78 -3.33 3.15 -28.29
N VAL A 79 -4.04 3.21 -29.42
CA VAL A 79 -4.58 2.01 -30.09
C VAL A 79 -3.85 1.65 -31.37
N VAL A 80 -2.90 2.44 -31.86
CA VAL A 80 -2.30 2.24 -33.18
C VAL A 80 -0.94 1.55 -33.09
N GLY A 81 -0.69 0.61 -34.00
CA GLY A 81 0.62 0.01 -34.22
C GLY A 81 0.86 -1.30 -33.48
N ARG A 82 1.93 -2.00 -33.88
CA ARG A 82 2.26 -3.36 -33.40
C ARG A 82 2.62 -3.43 -31.92
N ASP A 83 3.07 -2.31 -31.37
CA ASP A 83 3.48 -2.20 -29.97
C ASP A 83 2.31 -1.75 -29.06
N ALA A 84 1.19 -1.31 -29.65
CA ALA A 84 -0.02 -1.03 -28.90
C ALA A 84 -0.67 -2.35 -28.49
N VAL A 85 -0.89 -2.52 -27.18
CA VAL A 85 -1.61 -3.66 -26.61
C VAL A 85 -2.96 -3.16 -26.10
N LEU A 86 -4.01 -3.88 -26.47
CA LEU A 86 -5.39 -3.61 -26.12
C LEU A 86 -5.92 -4.80 -25.34
N VAL A 87 -6.52 -4.57 -24.17
CA VAL A 87 -7.24 -5.61 -23.42
C VAL A 87 -8.73 -5.26 -23.42
N ALA A 88 -9.54 -6.14 -23.99
CA ALA A 88 -10.98 -5.96 -24.13
C ALA A 88 -11.72 -6.37 -22.86
N LEU A 89 -12.42 -5.43 -22.21
CA LEU A 89 -13.25 -5.71 -21.03
C LEU A 89 -14.69 -5.99 -21.46
N ARG A 90 -15.27 -7.11 -21.03
CA ARG A 90 -16.58 -7.63 -21.48
C ARG A 90 -17.46 -7.99 -20.28
N GLY A 91 -18.72 -7.56 -20.33
CA GLY A 91 -19.69 -7.84 -19.25
C GLY A 91 -20.17 -9.29 -19.20
N SER A 92 -19.94 -10.05 -20.28
CA SER A 92 -20.16 -11.49 -20.35
C SER A 92 -19.35 -12.11 -21.47
N GLU A 93 -19.18 -13.43 -21.43
CA GLU A 93 -18.55 -14.17 -22.52
C GLU A 93 -19.24 -13.91 -23.87
N GLY A 94 -18.46 -13.54 -24.88
CA GLY A 94 -18.94 -13.25 -26.24
C GLY A 94 -19.66 -11.91 -26.45
N ALA A 95 -19.97 -11.14 -25.39
CA ALA A 95 -20.57 -9.81 -25.54
C ALA A 95 -19.54 -8.81 -26.09
N PRO A 96 -19.95 -7.79 -26.88
CA PRO A 96 -19.07 -6.70 -27.29
C PRO A 96 -18.34 -6.06 -26.09
N PRO A 97 -17.10 -5.60 -26.26
CA PRO A 97 -16.37 -4.99 -25.17
C PRO A 97 -17.00 -3.65 -24.81
N PHE A 98 -17.19 -3.41 -23.52
CA PHE A 98 -17.71 -2.13 -23.03
C PHE A 98 -16.60 -1.11 -22.77
N GLU A 99 -15.35 -1.58 -22.69
CA GLU A 99 -14.16 -0.75 -22.51
C GLU A 99 -12.94 -1.45 -23.12
N LEU A 100 -11.98 -0.66 -23.58
CA LEU A 100 -10.65 -1.13 -23.98
C LEU A 100 -9.60 -0.55 -23.03
N LEU A 101 -8.85 -1.43 -22.39
CA LEU A 101 -7.70 -1.03 -21.59
C LEU A 101 -6.47 -0.93 -22.49
N THR A 102 -5.77 0.20 -22.41
CA THR A 102 -4.56 0.53 -23.17
C THR A 102 -3.42 0.91 -22.23
N ALA A 103 -2.21 1.15 -22.75
CA ALA A 103 -1.10 1.69 -21.96
C ALA A 103 -1.43 3.04 -21.28
N ALA A 104 -2.37 3.82 -21.83
CA ALA A 104 -2.81 5.10 -21.28
C ALA A 104 -3.97 4.96 -20.25
N GLY A 105 -4.38 3.74 -19.91
CA GLY A 105 -5.58 3.47 -19.11
C GLY A 105 -6.78 3.08 -19.98
N ASN A 106 -7.99 3.32 -19.47
CA ASN A 106 -9.23 3.05 -20.19
C ASN A 106 -9.37 4.00 -21.37
N LEU A 107 -9.69 3.47 -22.55
CA LEU A 107 -9.75 4.24 -23.79
C LEU A 107 -10.81 5.34 -23.75
N SER A 108 -11.97 5.07 -23.14
CA SER A 108 -13.03 6.09 -22.98
C SER A 108 -12.62 7.25 -22.06
N GLY A 109 -11.66 7.03 -21.15
CA GLY A 109 -11.29 7.98 -20.10
C GLY A 109 -12.40 8.25 -19.06
N THR A 110 -13.51 7.53 -19.09
CA THR A 110 -14.68 7.81 -18.23
C THR A 110 -14.53 7.25 -16.81
N SER A 111 -13.72 6.21 -16.65
CA SER A 111 -13.46 5.52 -15.39
C SER A 111 -11.99 5.12 -15.28
N LEU A 112 -11.57 4.74 -14.07
CA LEU A 112 -10.23 4.18 -13.88
C LEU A 112 -10.18 2.70 -14.31
N PRO A 113 -9.03 2.19 -14.75
CA PRO A 113 -8.84 0.77 -15.04
C PRO A 113 -9.27 -0.15 -13.90
N VAL A 114 -8.94 0.21 -12.65
CA VAL A 114 -9.31 -0.54 -11.44
C VAL A 114 -10.81 -0.61 -11.19
N GLU A 115 -11.57 0.33 -11.74
CA GLU A 115 -13.02 0.37 -11.63
C GLU A 115 -13.67 -0.44 -12.74
N ALA A 116 -13.31 -0.18 -14.00
CA ALA A 116 -13.88 -0.85 -15.16
C ALA A 116 -13.67 -2.37 -15.12
N VAL A 117 -12.51 -2.83 -14.63
CA VAL A 117 -12.19 -4.26 -14.56
C VAL A 117 -13.13 -5.04 -13.61
N LEU A 118 -13.83 -4.36 -12.69
CA LEU A 118 -14.77 -5.02 -11.78
C LEU A 118 -16.10 -5.39 -12.45
N ASP A 119 -16.40 -4.76 -13.57
CA ASP A 119 -17.56 -5.09 -14.42
C ASP A 119 -17.17 -6.10 -15.53
N ASP A 120 -15.90 -6.53 -15.59
CA ASP A 120 -15.40 -7.54 -16.52
C ASP A 120 -15.66 -8.96 -15.99
N GLU A 121 -16.42 -9.75 -16.75
CA GLU A 121 -16.81 -11.11 -16.37
C GLU A 121 -15.62 -12.08 -16.31
N PRO A 122 -14.69 -12.08 -17.29
CA PRO A 122 -13.46 -12.86 -17.18
C PRO A 122 -12.65 -12.54 -15.91
N THR A 123 -12.51 -11.25 -15.57
CA THR A 123 -11.85 -10.84 -14.32
C THR A 123 -12.59 -11.33 -13.11
N SER A 124 -13.93 -11.24 -13.10
CA SER A 124 -14.75 -11.73 -11.99
C SER A 124 -14.54 -13.23 -11.74
N ARG A 125 -14.41 -14.04 -12.80
CA ARG A 125 -14.06 -15.47 -12.68
C ARG A 125 -12.65 -15.66 -12.11
N MET A 126 -11.66 -14.97 -12.65
CA MET A 126 -10.28 -15.03 -12.19
C MET A 126 -10.14 -14.61 -10.71
N LEU A 127 -10.91 -13.61 -10.25
CA LEU A 127 -10.92 -13.18 -8.85
C LEU A 127 -11.36 -14.30 -7.89
N LEU A 128 -12.35 -15.10 -8.28
CA LEU A 128 -12.81 -16.24 -7.48
C LEU A 128 -11.72 -17.29 -7.31
N GLU A 129 -10.92 -17.51 -8.35
CA GLU A 129 -9.81 -18.47 -8.35
C GLU A 129 -8.56 -17.92 -7.65
N PHE A 130 -8.40 -16.60 -7.62
CA PHE A 130 -7.24 -15.89 -7.06
C PHE A 130 -7.50 -15.25 -5.68
N ASN A 131 -8.41 -15.84 -4.89
CA ASN A 131 -8.72 -15.42 -3.52
C ASN A 131 -9.09 -13.93 -3.38
N ASP A 132 -9.90 -13.41 -4.31
CA ASP A 132 -10.36 -12.00 -4.33
C ASP A 132 -9.20 -10.97 -4.39
N ASN A 133 -8.01 -11.38 -4.85
CA ASN A 133 -6.87 -10.48 -5.08
C ASN A 133 -6.90 -9.96 -6.52
N LEU A 134 -6.86 -8.64 -6.70
CA LEU A 134 -6.70 -8.00 -8.00
C LEU A 134 -5.27 -7.50 -8.17
N CYS A 135 -4.53 -8.09 -9.12
CA CYS A 135 -3.19 -7.61 -9.47
C CYS A 135 -3.26 -6.30 -10.25
N VAL A 136 -2.41 -5.35 -9.89
CA VAL A 136 -2.33 -4.04 -10.52
C VAL A 136 -0.94 -3.90 -11.13
N GLY A 137 -0.88 -4.05 -12.46
CA GLY A 137 0.33 -3.90 -13.26
C GLY A 137 0.60 -2.45 -13.66
N PHE A 138 1.85 -2.14 -13.99
CA PHE A 138 2.28 -0.78 -14.37
C PHE A 138 2.51 -0.62 -15.88
N THR A 139 2.47 -1.73 -16.63
CA THR A 139 2.46 -1.72 -18.09
C THR A 139 1.30 -2.58 -18.59
N ILE A 140 0.75 -2.24 -19.76
CA ILE A 140 -0.33 -3.03 -20.36
C ILE A 140 0.15 -4.43 -20.78
N ALA A 141 1.44 -4.57 -21.11
CA ALA A 141 2.05 -5.86 -21.40
C ALA A 141 2.06 -6.79 -20.17
N ASP A 142 2.37 -6.26 -18.99
CA ASP A 142 2.31 -7.03 -17.73
C ASP A 142 0.89 -7.48 -17.41
N VAL A 143 -0.09 -6.59 -17.62
CA VAL A 143 -1.51 -6.91 -17.44
C VAL A 143 -1.92 -8.04 -18.38
N ALA A 144 -1.59 -7.94 -19.67
CA ALA A 144 -1.88 -8.99 -20.64
C ALA A 144 -1.20 -10.32 -20.29
N ALA A 145 0.07 -10.30 -19.86
CA ALA A 145 0.80 -11.50 -19.46
C ALA A 145 0.17 -12.18 -18.23
N LEU A 146 -0.22 -11.41 -17.22
CA LEU A 146 -0.88 -11.92 -16.01
C LEU A 146 -2.25 -12.51 -16.33
N ARG A 147 -3.08 -11.81 -17.12
CA ARG A 147 -4.39 -12.30 -17.54
C ARG A 147 -4.30 -13.57 -18.38
N ALA A 148 -3.32 -13.64 -19.29
CA ALA A 148 -3.05 -14.84 -20.08
C ALA A 148 -2.68 -16.03 -19.18
N ALA A 149 -2.08 -15.78 -18.02
CA ALA A 149 -1.78 -16.78 -17.00
C ALA A 149 -2.95 -17.07 -16.05
N GLY A 150 -4.14 -16.51 -16.27
CA GLY A 150 -5.31 -16.69 -15.39
C GLY A 150 -5.24 -15.88 -14.09
N VAL A 151 -4.36 -14.88 -14.01
CA VAL A 151 -4.26 -13.98 -12.85
C VAL A 151 -5.14 -12.74 -13.13
N PRO A 152 -6.10 -12.40 -12.25
CA PRO A 152 -6.92 -11.21 -12.42
C PRO A 152 -6.05 -9.97 -12.33
N ALA A 153 -5.93 -9.24 -13.45
CA ALA A 153 -5.06 -8.06 -13.51
C ALA A 153 -5.69 -6.87 -14.24
N THR A 154 -5.29 -5.67 -13.79
CA THR A 154 -5.63 -4.37 -14.36
C THR A 154 -4.44 -3.40 -14.28
N LEU A 155 -4.57 -2.19 -14.84
CA LEU A 155 -3.51 -1.20 -14.90
C LEU A 155 -3.54 -0.22 -13.72
N ALA A 156 -2.36 0.24 -13.28
CA ALA A 156 -2.18 1.20 -12.19
C ALA A 156 -2.54 2.65 -12.55
N THR A 157 -2.86 2.94 -13.82
CA THR A 157 -3.03 4.30 -14.31
C THR A 157 -4.08 5.08 -13.51
N GLY A 158 -3.68 6.25 -13.00
CA GLY A 158 -4.52 7.15 -12.22
C GLY A 158 -4.61 6.81 -10.72
N LEU A 159 -3.99 5.72 -10.26
CA LEU A 159 -3.97 5.39 -8.83
C LEU A 159 -3.07 6.31 -8.00
N ASP A 160 -2.13 7.00 -8.63
CA ASP A 160 -1.24 8.00 -8.02
C ASP A 160 -1.91 9.39 -7.87
N ASP A 161 -3.11 9.58 -8.42
CA ASP A 161 -3.90 10.82 -8.32
C ASP A 161 -5.37 10.54 -7.95
N LEU A 162 -5.58 9.57 -7.04
CA LEU A 162 -6.93 9.26 -6.55
C LEU A 162 -7.50 10.45 -5.77
N SER A 163 -8.50 11.09 -6.36
CA SER A 163 -9.31 12.09 -5.67
C SER A 163 -10.29 11.46 -4.66
N GLY A 164 -10.72 12.24 -3.67
CA GLY A 164 -11.72 11.79 -2.70
C GLY A 164 -13.07 11.37 -3.31
N HIS A 165 -13.43 11.90 -4.48
CA HIS A 165 -14.64 11.46 -5.21
C HIS A 165 -14.47 10.04 -5.75
N VAL A 166 -13.31 9.74 -6.35
CA VAL A 166 -13.00 8.42 -6.89
C VAL A 166 -12.86 7.40 -5.75
N LEU A 167 -12.21 7.76 -4.65
CA LEU A 167 -12.10 6.89 -3.47
C LEU A 167 -13.46 6.52 -2.88
N ARG A 168 -14.44 7.44 -2.83
CA ARG A 168 -15.79 7.09 -2.36
C ARG A 168 -16.53 6.12 -3.27
N ARG A 169 -16.21 6.14 -4.57
CA ARG A 169 -16.85 5.28 -5.57
C ARG A 169 -16.21 3.89 -5.61
N VAL A 170 -14.88 3.84 -5.66
CA VAL A 170 -14.11 2.60 -5.85
C VAL A 170 -13.71 1.97 -4.51
N GLY A 171 -13.45 2.80 -3.49
CA GLY A 171 -12.89 2.38 -2.22
C GLY A 171 -13.70 1.30 -1.47
N PRO A 172 -15.04 1.37 -1.39
CA PRO A 172 -15.83 0.32 -0.72
C PRO A 172 -15.59 -1.08 -1.29
N ARG A 173 -15.29 -1.22 -2.60
CA ARG A 173 -14.99 -2.51 -3.23
C ARG A 173 -13.67 -3.12 -2.77
N PHE A 174 -12.74 -2.27 -2.33
CA PHE A 174 -11.42 -2.64 -1.84
C PHE A 174 -11.26 -2.41 -0.33
N GLY A 175 -12.34 -2.15 0.41
CA GLY A 175 -12.25 -1.79 1.84
C GLY A 175 -11.52 -0.45 2.14
N LEU A 176 -11.27 0.37 1.12
CA LEU A 176 -10.65 1.69 1.26
C LEU A 176 -11.70 2.73 1.67
N GLU A 177 -12.22 2.60 2.89
CA GLU A 177 -13.22 3.52 3.42
C GLU A 177 -12.57 4.75 4.06
N VAL A 178 -13.14 5.93 3.78
CA VAL A 178 -12.77 7.17 4.48
C VAL A 178 -13.50 7.17 5.82
N ILE A 179 -12.75 7.10 6.92
CA ILE A 179 -13.33 7.16 8.27
C ILE A 179 -13.82 8.60 8.51
N THR A 180 -15.11 8.87 8.29
CA THR A 180 -15.71 10.16 8.66
C THR A 180 -16.49 10.01 9.98
N ALA A 181 -16.46 11.04 10.82
CA ALA A 181 -17.09 11.02 12.14
C ALA A 181 -18.62 10.81 12.10
N ASP A 182 -19.25 11.10 10.95
CA ASP A 182 -20.71 11.09 10.78
C ASP A 182 -21.23 9.96 9.89
N THR A 183 -20.37 9.06 9.38
CA THR A 183 -20.83 7.96 8.52
C THR A 183 -21.50 6.87 9.34
N SER A 184 -22.84 6.88 9.33
CA SER A 184 -23.65 5.68 9.55
C SER A 184 -23.06 4.55 8.72
N VAL A 185 -22.63 3.47 9.39
CA VAL A 185 -22.01 2.28 8.79
C VAL A 185 -22.91 1.79 7.67
N ALA A 186 -22.55 2.09 6.42
CA ALA A 186 -23.19 1.46 5.28
C ALA A 186 -22.94 -0.05 5.41
N PRO A 187 -23.89 -0.92 5.04
CA PRO A 187 -23.65 -2.35 5.07
C PRO A 187 -22.39 -2.65 4.26
N MET A 188 -21.37 -3.18 4.93
CA MET A 188 -20.13 -3.57 4.26
C MET A 188 -20.47 -4.57 3.15
N PRO A 189 -19.88 -4.43 1.96
CA PRO A 189 -20.10 -5.41 0.90
C PRO A 189 -19.67 -6.79 1.39
N GLU A 190 -20.42 -7.83 1.00
CA GLU A 190 -20.15 -9.23 1.41
C GLU A 190 -18.77 -9.73 0.98
N ARG A 191 -18.14 -9.06 0.00
CA ARG A 191 -16.79 -9.34 -0.49
C ARG A 191 -15.98 -8.06 -0.60
N GLN A 192 -14.81 -8.07 0.02
CA GLN A 192 -13.79 -7.03 -0.13
C GLN A 192 -12.63 -7.58 -0.95
N LEU A 193 -12.29 -6.86 -2.01
CA LEU A 193 -11.16 -7.21 -2.86
C LEU A 193 -9.87 -6.68 -2.23
N GLN A 194 -8.78 -7.43 -2.42
CA GLN A 194 -7.44 -6.97 -2.06
C GLN A 194 -6.72 -6.50 -3.32
N MET A 195 -6.15 -5.30 -3.29
CA MET A 195 -5.34 -4.77 -4.38
C MET A 195 -3.88 -5.22 -4.21
N VAL A 196 -3.28 -5.75 -5.27
CA VAL A 196 -1.92 -6.28 -5.26
C VAL A 196 -1.08 -5.53 -6.28
N LEU A 197 -0.28 -4.55 -5.83
CA LEU A 197 0.62 -3.80 -6.69
C LEU A 197 1.75 -4.72 -7.17
N VAL A 198 1.82 -4.97 -8.47
CA VAL A 198 2.85 -5.85 -9.06
C VAL A 198 4.17 -5.09 -9.08
N GLY A 199 5.10 -5.51 -8.23
CA GLY A 199 6.38 -4.86 -7.97
C GLY A 199 7.55 -5.34 -8.83
N TRP A 200 7.27 -6.06 -9.91
CA TRP A 200 8.23 -6.64 -10.86
C TRP A 200 7.62 -6.59 -12.27
N SER A 201 8.33 -7.02 -13.30
CA SER A 201 7.82 -7.06 -14.69
C SER A 201 7.51 -8.50 -15.11
N PRO A 202 6.24 -8.96 -15.05
CA PRO A 202 5.84 -10.24 -15.60
C PRO A 202 6.13 -10.36 -17.10
N ALA A 203 5.80 -9.35 -17.91
CA ALA A 203 5.94 -9.44 -19.36
C ALA A 203 7.41 -9.62 -19.79
N GLU A 204 8.33 -9.00 -19.05
CA GLU A 204 9.77 -9.18 -19.18
C GLU A 204 10.33 -9.68 -17.84
N PRO A 205 10.31 -11.00 -17.57
CA PRO A 205 10.51 -11.58 -16.23
C PRO A 205 11.77 -11.07 -15.50
N SER A 206 11.63 -9.93 -14.84
CA SER A 206 12.70 -9.15 -14.22
C SER A 206 12.24 -8.65 -12.87
N LEU A 207 13.19 -8.56 -11.93
CA LEU A 207 12.98 -7.98 -10.60
C LEU A 207 13.11 -6.45 -10.59
N ASP A 208 13.28 -5.83 -11.75
CA ASP A 208 13.32 -4.37 -11.85
C ASP A 208 11.98 -3.78 -11.40
N GLN A 209 12.07 -2.74 -10.56
CA GLN A 209 10.89 -2.06 -10.07
C GLN A 209 10.17 -1.34 -11.22
N PRO A 210 8.86 -1.57 -11.42
CA PRO A 210 8.12 -0.88 -12.46
C PRO A 210 8.05 0.63 -12.24
N THR A 211 8.11 1.38 -13.34
CA THR A 211 7.95 2.83 -13.32
C THR A 211 6.54 3.18 -12.81
N GLY A 212 6.44 4.14 -11.88
CA GLY A 212 5.16 4.56 -11.29
C GLY A 212 4.81 3.87 -9.96
N LEU A 213 5.40 2.71 -9.64
CA LEU A 213 5.10 2.00 -8.37
C LEU A 213 5.37 2.88 -7.14
N GLY A 214 6.46 3.64 -7.15
CA GLY A 214 6.80 4.56 -6.07
C GLY A 214 5.73 5.62 -5.85
N ALA A 215 5.24 6.25 -6.93
CA ALA A 215 4.23 7.31 -6.87
C ALA A 215 2.89 6.79 -6.33
N VAL A 216 2.43 5.62 -6.80
CA VAL A 216 1.19 4.99 -6.30
C VAL A 216 1.31 4.66 -4.81
N ARG A 217 2.45 4.11 -4.37
CA ARG A 217 2.70 3.80 -2.95
C ARG A 217 2.74 5.06 -2.09
N GLU A 218 3.41 6.10 -2.56
CA GLU A 218 3.47 7.39 -1.86
C GLU A 218 2.08 8.00 -1.73
N HIS A 219 1.29 8.01 -2.81
CA HIS A 219 -0.08 8.51 -2.78
C HIS A 219 -0.94 7.75 -1.77
N PHE A 220 -0.91 6.41 -1.79
CA PHE A 220 -1.61 5.60 -0.80
C PHE A 220 -1.16 5.88 0.65
N THR A 221 0.13 6.15 0.86
CA THR A 221 0.63 6.56 2.18
C THR A 221 0.07 7.91 2.61
N LEU A 222 -0.04 8.87 1.67
CA LEU A 222 -0.62 10.17 1.94
C LEU A 222 -2.13 10.08 2.22
N LEU A 223 -2.85 9.21 1.51
CA LEU A 223 -4.27 8.95 1.74
C LEU A 223 -4.52 8.38 3.14
N ASP A 224 -3.74 7.38 3.56
CA ASP A 224 -3.80 6.83 4.93
C ASP A 224 -3.51 7.91 5.97
N ARG A 225 -2.39 8.63 5.80
CA ARG A 225 -1.93 9.64 6.76
C ARG A 225 -2.87 10.83 6.90
N HIS A 226 -3.39 11.35 5.79
CA HIS A 226 -4.10 12.64 5.78
C HIS A 226 -5.61 12.52 5.67
N LEU A 227 -6.12 11.41 5.11
CA LEU A 227 -7.55 11.17 4.96
C LEU A 227 -8.07 10.01 5.81
N GLY A 228 -7.20 9.32 6.57
CA GLY A 228 -7.59 8.22 7.44
C GLY A 228 -8.17 7.04 6.68
N VAL A 229 -7.74 6.83 5.44
CA VAL A 229 -8.15 5.68 4.62
C VAL A 229 -7.34 4.47 5.06
N SER A 230 -7.98 3.39 5.49
CA SER A 230 -7.28 2.15 5.88
C SER A 230 -6.72 1.45 4.64
N VAL A 231 -5.53 1.86 4.19
CA VAL A 231 -4.90 1.28 2.99
C VAL A 231 -4.11 0.01 3.33
N VAL A 232 -3.58 -0.07 4.55
CA VAL A 232 -2.64 -1.11 5.02
C VAL A 232 -3.22 -2.52 4.93
N GLU A 233 -4.52 -2.67 5.16
CA GLU A 233 -5.16 -3.99 5.21
C GLU A 233 -5.55 -4.52 3.83
N HIS A 234 -5.69 -3.61 2.85
CA HIS A 234 -6.29 -3.92 1.56
C HIS A 234 -5.39 -3.70 0.35
N VAL A 235 -4.23 -3.06 0.52
CA VAL A 235 -3.23 -2.91 -0.53
C VAL A 235 -1.94 -3.62 -0.14
N ALA A 236 -1.55 -4.60 -0.93
CA ALA A 236 -0.27 -5.29 -0.82
C ALA A 236 0.59 -5.03 -2.07
N ALA A 237 1.86 -5.43 -2.01
CA ALA A 237 2.73 -5.44 -3.17
C ALA A 237 3.26 -6.86 -3.40
N TRP A 238 3.30 -7.30 -4.64
CA TRP A 238 3.90 -8.58 -5.01
C TRP A 238 5.25 -8.34 -5.66
N HIS A 239 6.32 -8.73 -4.97
CA HIS A 239 7.66 -8.72 -5.52
C HIS A 239 8.30 -10.08 -5.23
N PRO A 240 8.42 -10.98 -6.23
CA PRO A 240 9.05 -12.27 -6.03
C PRO A 240 10.52 -12.07 -5.61
N SER A 241 11.03 -13.01 -4.84
CA SER A 241 12.46 -13.17 -4.60
C SER A 241 13.16 -13.65 -5.87
N ALA A 242 14.50 -13.51 -5.91
CA ALA A 242 15.29 -14.05 -7.00
C ALA A 242 15.17 -15.57 -7.15
N GLU A 243 14.99 -16.28 -6.04
CA GLU A 243 14.77 -17.73 -6.05
C GLU A 243 13.39 -18.09 -6.63
N GLU A 244 12.33 -17.39 -6.22
CA GLU A 244 10.98 -17.57 -6.77
C GLU A 244 10.94 -17.26 -8.28
N LEU A 245 11.58 -16.17 -8.73
CA LEU A 245 11.66 -15.84 -10.15
C LEU A 245 12.44 -16.89 -10.93
N GLN A 246 13.57 -17.40 -10.39
CA GLN A 246 14.32 -18.49 -11.02
C GLN A 246 13.48 -19.77 -11.13
N ALA A 247 12.73 -20.12 -10.08
CA ALA A 247 11.83 -21.27 -10.11
C ALA A 247 10.70 -21.09 -11.15
N LEU A 248 10.15 -19.88 -11.26
CA LEU A 248 9.15 -19.55 -12.27
C LEU A 248 9.73 -19.65 -13.69
N LEU A 249 10.91 -19.09 -13.93
CA LEU A 249 11.61 -19.18 -15.22
C LEU A 249 11.95 -20.64 -15.59
N PHE A 250 12.29 -21.47 -14.61
CA PHE A 250 12.50 -22.89 -14.82
C PHE A 250 11.21 -23.59 -15.27
N ARG A 251 10.09 -23.32 -14.58
CA ARG A 251 8.76 -23.84 -14.96
C ARG A 251 8.33 -23.35 -16.34
N LEU A 252 8.58 -22.09 -16.68
CA LEU A 252 8.30 -21.54 -18.00
C LEU A 252 9.06 -22.25 -19.12
N ARG A 253 10.28 -22.69 -18.85
CA ARG A 253 11.13 -23.36 -19.84
C ARG A 253 10.87 -24.85 -19.96
N HIS A 254 10.46 -25.51 -18.87
CA HIS A 254 10.48 -26.97 -18.77
C HIS A 254 9.19 -27.61 -18.27
N GLY A 255 8.26 -26.82 -17.72
CA GLY A 255 6.98 -27.29 -17.19
C GLY A 255 5.84 -27.09 -18.18
N GLU A 256 4.65 -27.52 -17.75
CA GLU A 256 3.40 -27.29 -18.46
C GLU A 256 2.76 -25.95 -18.04
N ILE A 257 1.70 -25.53 -18.73
CA ILE A 257 0.97 -24.29 -18.45
C ILE A 257 0.51 -24.25 -16.98
N GLU A 258 -0.02 -25.36 -16.47
CA GLU A 258 -0.52 -25.48 -15.10
C GLU A 258 0.59 -25.33 -14.05
N ASP A 259 1.83 -25.73 -14.38
CA ASP A 259 2.98 -25.55 -13.48
C ASP A 259 3.36 -24.08 -13.33
N VAL A 260 3.33 -23.34 -14.45
CA VAL A 260 3.61 -21.91 -14.47
C VAL A 260 2.53 -21.13 -13.73
N GLN A 261 1.25 -21.43 -13.99
CA GLN A 261 0.12 -20.82 -13.29
C GLN A 261 0.22 -21.07 -11.78
N ARG A 262 0.38 -22.32 -11.35
CA ARG A 262 0.59 -22.65 -9.94
C ARG A 262 1.79 -21.92 -9.35
N GLY A 263 2.90 -21.83 -10.07
CA GLY A 263 4.08 -21.10 -9.61
C GLY A 263 3.86 -19.60 -9.43
N LEU A 264 3.07 -18.97 -10.31
CA LEU A 264 2.65 -17.57 -10.16
C LEU A 264 1.76 -17.38 -8.93
N PHE A 265 0.79 -18.28 -8.73
CA PHE A 265 -0.13 -18.23 -7.59
C PHE A 265 0.63 -18.41 -6.27
N GLU A 266 1.49 -19.43 -6.17
CA GLU A 266 2.34 -19.66 -5.01
C GLU A 266 3.23 -18.44 -4.70
N SER A 267 3.82 -17.82 -5.73
CA SER A 267 4.67 -16.65 -5.56
C SER A 267 3.87 -15.42 -5.10
N ALA A 268 2.69 -15.19 -5.68
CA ALA A 268 1.82 -14.09 -5.28
C ALA A 268 1.35 -14.28 -3.83
N GLU A 269 0.85 -15.46 -3.46
CA GLU A 269 0.42 -15.76 -2.08
C GLU A 269 1.57 -15.60 -1.06
N SER A 270 2.75 -16.11 -1.40
CA SER A 270 3.97 -15.93 -0.60
C SER A 270 4.27 -14.45 -0.38
N ALA A 271 4.24 -13.64 -1.44
CA ALA A 271 4.50 -12.21 -1.36
C ALA A 271 3.42 -11.45 -0.57
N LEU A 272 2.15 -11.80 -0.74
CA LEU A 272 1.04 -11.20 0.01
C LEU A 272 1.17 -11.41 1.52
N SER A 273 1.78 -12.53 1.94
CA SER A 273 2.08 -12.80 3.35
C SER A 273 3.23 -11.94 3.90
N LEU A 274 4.15 -11.51 3.04
CA LEU A 274 5.36 -10.76 3.40
C LEU A 274 5.22 -9.24 3.27
N TRP A 275 4.35 -8.78 2.36
CA TRP A 275 4.24 -7.38 1.93
C TRP A 275 2.96 -6.68 2.37
N ARG A 276 2.25 -7.20 3.40
CA ARG A 276 1.30 -6.39 4.19
C ARG A 276 2.06 -5.23 4.84
N TRP A 277 2.23 -4.22 3.99
CA TRP A 277 2.71 -2.86 4.08
C TRP A 277 4.09 -2.59 4.69
N GLN A 278 5.08 -2.43 3.81
CA GLN A 278 6.39 -1.81 4.05
C GLN A 278 6.32 -0.27 4.28
N GLY A 279 5.23 0.28 4.79
CA GLY A 279 5.20 1.69 5.25
C GLY A 279 6.33 1.97 6.25
N SER A 280 6.66 0.98 7.07
CA SER A 280 7.86 0.98 7.92
C SER A 280 9.20 1.09 7.20
N MET A 281 9.33 0.66 5.94
CA MET A 281 10.63 0.65 5.26
C MET A 281 11.06 2.06 4.79
N ALA A 282 10.10 2.92 4.42
CA ALA A 282 10.38 4.34 4.20
C ALA A 282 10.78 5.04 5.52
N LEU A 283 10.15 4.66 6.64
CA LEU A 283 10.56 5.05 8.01
C LEU A 283 11.91 4.43 8.45
N LEU A 284 12.37 3.35 7.80
CA LEU A 284 13.71 2.78 7.99
C LEU A 284 14.77 3.46 7.11
N LEU A 285 14.41 4.03 5.97
CA LEU A 285 15.35 4.79 5.14
C LEU A 285 15.46 6.25 5.60
N GLY A 286 14.36 6.87 6.02
CA GLY A 286 14.37 8.18 6.68
C GLY A 286 14.60 8.07 8.19
N SER A 287 15.38 8.94 8.83
CA SER A 287 15.45 8.97 10.29
C SER A 287 14.08 9.40 10.86
N PRO A 288 13.45 8.64 11.77
CA PRO A 288 12.20 9.07 12.38
C PRO A 288 12.38 10.45 13.00
N THR A 289 11.48 11.36 12.62
CA THR A 289 11.52 12.77 13.03
C THR A 289 11.14 12.97 14.48
N ASP A 290 10.44 12.00 15.07
CA ASP A 290 9.97 12.01 16.46
C ASP A 290 9.92 10.60 17.08
N TYR A 291 9.82 10.58 18.41
CA TYR A 291 9.74 9.38 19.23
C TYR A 291 8.54 8.49 18.92
N ALA A 292 7.37 9.08 18.65
CA ALA A 292 6.15 8.32 18.36
C ALA A 292 6.31 7.49 17.08
N THR A 293 6.88 8.09 16.05
CA THR A 293 7.20 7.43 14.78
C THR A 293 8.20 6.30 14.98
N ALA A 294 9.23 6.51 15.82
CA ALA A 294 10.22 5.48 16.12
C ALA A 294 9.65 4.29 16.94
N VAL A 295 8.69 4.55 17.83
CA VAL A 295 7.96 3.50 18.57
C VAL A 295 7.09 2.66 17.62
N SER A 296 6.35 3.32 16.72
CA SER A 296 5.54 2.64 15.70
C SER A 296 6.40 1.74 14.82
N LEU A 297 7.56 2.24 14.39
CA LEU A 297 8.55 1.49 13.60
C LEU A 297 8.94 0.17 14.29
N VAL A 298 9.32 0.21 15.56
CA VAL A 298 9.70 -1.01 16.31
C VAL A 298 8.50 -1.93 16.48
N HIS A 299 7.32 -1.41 16.82
CA HIS A 299 6.12 -2.24 16.97
C HIS A 299 5.76 -2.99 15.68
N GLU A 300 5.86 -2.33 14.54
CA GLU A 300 5.60 -2.92 13.23
C GLU A 300 6.58 -4.07 12.93
N PHE A 301 7.89 -3.84 13.12
CA PHE A 301 8.90 -4.88 12.91
C PHE A 301 8.84 -6.04 13.92
N CYS A 302 8.36 -5.79 15.13
CA CYS A 302 8.13 -6.83 16.12
C CYS A 302 6.86 -7.66 15.82
N ARG A 303 5.83 -7.05 15.20
CA ARG A 303 4.57 -7.71 14.82
C ARG A 303 4.68 -8.50 13.51
N GLY A 304 5.37 -7.96 12.51
CA GLY A 304 5.63 -8.66 11.26
C GLY A 304 6.38 -9.97 11.50
N GLY A 305 5.81 -11.12 11.10
CA GLY A 305 6.48 -12.43 11.12
C GLY A 305 7.80 -12.42 10.35
N ARG A 306 8.71 -13.39 10.61
CA ARG A 306 10.04 -13.61 9.97
C ARG A 306 10.71 -12.33 9.40
N SER A 307 10.64 -11.22 10.13
CA SER A 307 11.22 -9.97 9.67
C SER A 307 12.75 -10.09 9.69
N ASP A 308 13.41 -9.55 8.67
CA ASP A 308 14.88 -9.50 8.58
C ASP A 308 15.44 -8.94 9.91
N GLU A 309 16.28 -9.73 10.58
CA GLU A 309 16.91 -9.37 11.84
C GLU A 309 17.72 -8.08 11.73
N SER A 310 18.28 -7.81 10.55
CA SER A 310 18.96 -6.55 10.22
C SER A 310 18.02 -5.36 10.31
N LEU A 311 16.81 -5.48 9.77
CA LEU A 311 15.80 -4.41 9.81
C LEU A 311 15.26 -4.19 11.21
N ARG A 312 15.01 -5.26 11.97
CA ARG A 312 14.62 -5.18 13.38
C ARG A 312 15.66 -4.42 14.21
N ARG A 313 16.94 -4.73 14.02
CA ARG A 313 18.04 -4.03 14.69
C ARG A 313 18.11 -2.56 14.30
N LYS A 314 17.98 -2.21 13.02
CA LYS A 314 17.94 -0.81 12.57
C LYS A 314 16.75 -0.03 13.14
N ALA A 315 15.57 -0.65 13.20
CA ALA A 315 14.40 -0.03 13.84
C ALA A 315 14.65 0.24 15.33
N TRP A 316 15.31 -0.71 16.01
CA TRP A 316 15.69 -0.58 17.41
C TRP A 316 16.70 0.55 17.65
N GLU A 317 17.77 0.62 16.84
CA GLU A 317 18.76 1.70 16.90
C GLU A 317 18.11 3.09 16.72
N LYS A 318 17.15 3.20 15.79
CA LYS A 318 16.39 4.43 15.56
C LYS A 318 15.48 4.80 16.73
N PHE A 319 14.85 3.80 17.34
CA PHE A 319 14.05 3.99 18.55
C PHE A 319 14.91 4.46 19.72
N GLU A 320 16.08 3.86 19.95
CA GLU A 320 17.01 4.29 20.99
C GLU A 320 17.45 5.74 20.76
N ALA A 321 17.84 6.08 19.52
CA ALA A 321 18.22 7.46 19.18
C ALA A 321 17.07 8.46 19.40
N ALA A 322 15.84 8.12 19.02
CA ALA A 322 14.68 8.99 19.23
C ALA A 322 14.28 9.09 20.71
N LEU A 323 14.39 8.00 21.48
CA LEU A 323 14.16 7.99 22.93
C LEU A 323 15.14 8.93 23.64
N GLU A 324 16.42 8.87 23.28
CA GLU A 324 17.43 9.78 23.82
C GLU A 324 17.11 11.23 23.48
N ARG A 325 16.95 11.54 22.19
CA ARG A 325 16.72 12.91 21.68
C ARG A 325 15.47 13.57 22.24
N ASP A 326 14.34 12.85 22.25
CA ASP A 326 13.02 13.45 22.46
C ASP A 326 12.50 13.28 23.89
N VAL A 327 13.03 12.33 24.66
CA VAL A 327 12.54 12.02 26.01
C VAL A 327 13.62 12.21 27.06
N VAL A 328 14.80 11.60 26.88
CA VAL A 328 15.83 11.56 27.94
C VAL A 328 16.63 12.87 28.01
N GLU A 329 17.16 13.35 26.89
CA GLU A 329 17.96 14.57 26.83
C GLU A 329 17.20 15.81 27.33
N PRO A 330 15.91 16.04 27.01
CA PRO A 330 15.15 17.14 27.58
C PRO A 330 15.08 17.06 29.12
N LEU A 331 14.83 15.88 29.69
CA LEU A 331 14.78 15.69 31.14
C LEU A 331 16.14 15.96 31.81
N ILE A 332 17.24 15.53 31.19
CA ILE A 332 18.60 15.81 31.68
C ILE A 332 18.89 17.30 31.60
N ARG A 333 18.56 17.95 30.48
CA ARG A 333 18.75 19.39 30.29
C ARG A 333 18.01 20.19 31.36
N ASP A 334 16.76 19.85 31.62
CA ASP A 334 15.95 20.49 32.66
C ASP A 334 16.55 20.24 34.05
N ALA A 335 17.03 19.02 34.32
CA ALA A 335 17.70 18.70 35.59
C ALA A 335 18.96 19.54 35.80
N LEU A 336 19.80 19.70 34.78
CA LEU A 336 21.03 20.49 34.85
C LEU A 336 20.76 21.99 35.04
N ALA A 337 19.59 22.48 34.60
CA ALA A 337 19.16 23.86 34.82
C ALA A 337 18.61 24.10 36.25
N GLU A 338 18.22 23.03 36.97
CA GLU A 338 17.67 23.13 38.32
C GLU A 338 18.74 23.51 39.35
N ARG A 339 18.44 24.50 40.20
CA ARG A 339 19.37 25.07 41.18
C ARG A 339 19.40 24.25 42.46
N ASP A 340 18.26 23.70 42.87
CA ASP A 340 18.15 22.86 44.06
C ASP A 340 18.80 21.48 43.78
N PRO A 341 19.87 21.11 44.51
CA PRO A 341 20.56 19.83 44.31
C PRO A 341 19.66 18.61 44.44
N SER A 342 18.72 18.62 45.38
CA SER A 342 17.82 17.48 45.61
C SER A 342 16.81 17.32 44.48
N ARG A 343 16.30 18.43 43.92
CA ARG A 343 15.43 18.39 42.75
C ARG A 343 16.19 17.98 41.49
N ARG A 344 17.40 18.48 41.31
CA ARG A 344 18.29 18.06 40.21
C ARG A 344 18.53 16.55 40.24
N GLU A 345 18.89 15.99 41.39
CA GLU A 345 19.08 14.54 41.56
C GLU A 345 17.81 13.75 41.23
N ALA A 346 16.65 14.20 41.71
CA ALA A 346 15.37 13.57 41.40
C ALA A 346 15.04 13.61 39.90
N MET A 347 15.32 14.72 39.21
CA MET A 347 15.09 14.85 37.76
C MET A 347 16.04 13.99 36.94
N LEU A 348 17.32 13.90 37.32
CA LEU A 348 18.27 12.97 36.70
C LEU A 348 17.82 11.51 36.88
N ALA A 349 17.39 11.15 38.08
CA ALA A 349 16.84 9.82 38.34
C ALA A 349 15.58 9.55 37.49
N ARG A 350 14.72 10.56 37.29
CA ARG A 350 13.55 10.47 36.41
C ARG A 350 13.95 10.17 34.97
N ALA A 351 14.97 10.85 34.43
CA ALA A 351 15.45 10.62 33.07
C ALA A 351 15.94 9.18 32.87
N GLU A 352 16.73 8.67 33.83
CA GLU A 352 17.26 7.30 33.77
C GLU A 352 16.15 6.26 33.89
N ILE A 353 15.16 6.46 34.78
CA ILE A 353 14.03 5.52 34.86
C ILE A 353 13.17 5.59 33.60
N ALA A 354 12.97 6.76 32.99
CA ALA A 354 12.25 6.88 31.72
C ALA A 354 12.94 6.04 30.63
N ARG A 355 14.26 6.19 30.45
CA ARG A 355 15.06 5.37 29.53
C ARG A 355 14.82 3.87 29.75
N VAL A 356 15.02 3.40 30.99
CA VAL A 356 14.88 1.98 31.33
C VAL A 356 13.43 1.50 31.13
N PHE A 357 12.44 2.31 31.49
CA PHE A 357 11.03 1.96 31.35
C PHE A 357 10.63 1.75 29.89
N HIS A 358 10.94 2.71 29.01
CA HIS A 358 10.60 2.63 27.60
C HIS A 358 11.32 1.45 26.92
N MET A 359 12.60 1.24 27.22
CA MET A 359 13.35 0.07 26.73
C MET A 359 12.72 -1.26 27.17
N GLN A 360 12.33 -1.38 28.44
CA GLN A 360 11.73 -2.61 28.97
C GLN A 360 10.32 -2.86 28.42
N MET A 361 9.54 -1.80 28.22
CA MET A 361 8.21 -1.89 27.62
C MET A 361 8.28 -2.42 26.19
N MET A 362 9.20 -1.89 25.38
CA MET A 362 9.38 -2.36 23.99
C MET A 362 9.86 -3.82 23.94
N GLN A 363 10.82 -4.20 24.79
CA GLN A 363 11.29 -5.59 24.88
C GLN A 363 10.20 -6.57 25.34
N ALA A 364 9.30 -6.13 26.23
CA ALA A 364 8.17 -6.94 26.68
C ALA A 364 7.12 -7.10 25.56
N GLY A 365 6.84 -6.03 24.82
CA GLY A 365 5.98 -6.06 23.64
C GLY A 365 6.50 -7.01 22.56
N GLN A 366 7.81 -6.99 22.27
CA GLN A 366 8.44 -7.92 21.33
C GLN A 366 8.26 -9.38 21.75
N ARG A 367 8.60 -9.72 23.01
CA ARG A 367 8.45 -11.09 23.54
C ARG A 367 7.00 -11.57 23.56
N LEU A 368 6.06 -10.65 23.74
CA LEU A 368 4.64 -10.95 23.62
C LEU A 368 4.28 -11.31 22.17
N GLY A 369 4.74 -10.51 21.20
CA GLY A 369 4.55 -10.79 19.77
C GLY A 369 5.15 -12.12 19.34
N GLU A 370 6.35 -12.47 19.84
CA GLU A 370 6.97 -13.78 19.61
C GLU A 370 6.11 -14.94 20.14
N ARG A 371 5.61 -14.85 21.38
CA ARG A 371 4.72 -15.88 21.95
C ARG A 371 3.41 -16.02 21.19
N ILE A 372 2.79 -14.91 20.77
CA ILE A 372 1.56 -14.93 19.96
C ILE A 372 1.79 -15.67 18.65
N ARG A 373 2.95 -15.47 18.01
CA ARG A 373 3.30 -16.19 16.78
C ARG A 373 3.53 -17.67 17.01
N GLU A 374 4.25 -18.04 18.07
CA GLU A 374 4.55 -19.44 18.40
C GLU A 374 3.31 -20.28 18.71
N HIS A 375 2.29 -19.67 19.34
CA HIS A 375 1.10 -20.40 19.82
C HIS A 375 -0.12 -20.21 18.92
N GLY A 376 0.00 -19.41 17.85
CA GLY A 376 -1.14 -18.98 17.03
C GLY A 376 -2.03 -17.95 17.75
N ALA A 377 -2.87 -17.25 16.98
CA ALA A 377 -3.78 -16.23 17.53
C ALA A 377 -4.92 -16.80 18.42
N GLN A 378 -4.95 -18.11 18.64
CA GLN A 378 -6.01 -18.78 19.40
C GLN A 378 -5.66 -18.81 20.89
N GLY A 379 -6.01 -17.74 21.60
CA GLY A 379 -5.96 -17.68 23.06
C GLY A 379 -5.62 -16.30 23.62
N THR A 380 -5.96 -16.07 24.89
CA THR A 380 -5.55 -14.88 25.65
C THR A 380 -4.07 -14.98 26.04
N ILE A 381 -3.19 -14.77 25.06
CA ILE A 381 -1.74 -14.69 25.31
C ILE A 381 -1.42 -13.29 25.84
N GLY A 382 -1.18 -13.20 27.14
CA GLY A 382 -0.80 -11.97 27.83
C GLY A 382 0.70 -11.89 28.16
N LEU A 383 1.12 -10.72 28.66
CA LEU A 383 2.41 -10.59 29.33
C LEU A 383 2.53 -11.61 30.46
N SER A 384 3.72 -12.18 30.65
CA SER A 384 3.94 -13.06 31.80
C SER A 384 3.80 -12.27 33.10
N GLU A 385 3.41 -12.93 34.19
CA GLU A 385 3.31 -12.31 35.52
C GLU A 385 4.64 -11.63 35.93
N LYS A 386 5.78 -12.19 35.50
CA LYS A 386 7.11 -11.61 35.70
C LYS A 386 7.30 -10.30 34.94
N GLU A 387 6.88 -10.23 33.68
CA GLU A 387 6.95 -9.02 32.86
C GLU A 387 6.01 -7.95 33.38
N MET A 388 4.77 -8.30 33.73
CA MET A 388 3.82 -7.37 34.33
C MET A 388 4.37 -6.78 35.63
N ARG A 389 4.87 -7.61 36.56
CA ARG A 389 5.49 -7.13 37.81
C ARG A 389 6.67 -6.21 37.55
N LYS A 390 7.50 -6.50 36.54
CA LYS A 390 8.65 -5.65 36.18
C LYS A 390 8.20 -4.28 35.68
N LEU A 391 7.22 -4.23 34.77
CA LEU A 391 6.69 -2.98 34.22
C LEU A 391 5.97 -2.15 35.27
N SER A 392 5.11 -2.76 36.10
CA SER A 392 4.44 -2.08 37.20
C SER A 392 5.45 -1.50 38.20
N GLY A 393 6.49 -2.26 38.56
CA GLY A 393 7.52 -1.79 39.49
C GLY A 393 8.33 -0.59 38.95
N LEU A 394 8.52 -0.49 37.62
CA LEU A 394 9.16 0.68 37.01
C LEU A 394 8.21 1.88 36.97
N ALA A 395 6.92 1.67 36.65
CA ALA A 395 5.91 2.71 36.68
C ALA A 395 5.74 3.32 38.09
N ASP A 396 5.70 2.48 39.14
CA ASP A 396 5.62 2.93 40.52
C ASP A 396 6.82 3.80 40.93
N ARG A 397 8.03 3.44 40.47
CA ARG A 397 9.24 4.23 40.69
C ARG A 397 9.17 5.57 39.98
N LEU A 398 8.70 5.62 38.73
CA LEU A 398 8.50 6.88 38.00
C LEU A 398 7.53 7.80 38.75
N VAL A 399 6.39 7.27 39.20
CA VAL A 399 5.39 8.04 39.96
C VAL A 399 5.99 8.56 41.28
N LYS A 400 6.74 7.72 41.99
CA LYS A 400 7.40 8.13 43.24
C LYS A 400 8.38 9.28 43.01
N ILE A 401 9.26 9.17 42.01
CA ILE A 401 10.24 10.21 41.70
C ILE A 401 9.55 11.50 41.23
N ALA A 402 8.51 11.39 40.39
CA ALA A 402 7.74 12.56 39.95
C ALA A 402 7.09 13.32 41.13
N ARG A 403 6.59 12.58 42.13
CA ARG A 403 6.05 13.18 43.36
C ARG A 403 7.13 13.86 44.19
N GLU A 404 8.32 13.27 44.29
CA GLU A 404 9.45 13.85 45.04
C GLU A 404 9.97 15.12 44.35
N ALA A 405 10.10 15.12 43.01
CA ALA A 405 10.51 16.28 42.24
C ALA A 405 9.48 17.44 42.30
N GLY A 406 8.19 17.12 42.36
CA GLY A 406 7.11 18.11 42.41
C GLY A 406 6.83 18.68 43.81
N ARG A 407 7.40 18.11 44.88
CA ARG A 407 7.21 18.65 46.22
C ARG A 407 7.94 19.99 46.34
N PRO A 408 7.27 21.08 46.76
CA PRO A 408 7.98 22.27 47.21
C PRO A 408 8.94 21.83 48.33
N SER A 409 10.20 22.27 48.26
CA SER A 409 11.15 22.06 49.34
C SER A 409 10.50 22.64 50.60
N SER A 410 10.00 21.75 51.46
CA SER A 410 9.42 22.11 52.75
C SER A 410 10.60 22.35 53.68
N GLY A 411 11.34 23.40 53.36
CA GLY A 411 12.57 23.78 54.01
C GLY A 411 12.46 25.23 54.47
N THR A 412 12.31 25.38 55.79
CA THR A 412 13.04 26.38 56.57
C THR A 412 12.82 27.83 56.17
N SER A 413 11.66 28.37 56.50
CA SER A 413 11.45 29.82 56.66
C SER A 413 10.37 30.11 57.71
N GLN A 414 10.50 29.56 58.93
CA GLN A 414 9.63 29.97 60.05
C GLN A 414 10.28 29.99 61.45
N GLU A 415 11.61 29.94 61.56
CA GLU A 415 12.33 30.21 62.82
C GLU A 415 13.44 31.24 62.60
N GLU A 416 13.07 32.49 62.28
CA GLU A 416 13.98 33.64 62.45
C GLU A 416 13.17 34.95 62.47
N THR A 417 12.25 35.12 63.42
CA THR A 417 11.65 36.43 63.70
C THR A 417 11.10 36.59 65.12
N ASP A 418 11.75 36.01 66.14
CA ASP A 418 11.43 36.31 67.54
C ASP A 418 12.71 36.38 68.39
N LEU A 419 13.49 37.45 68.24
CA LEU A 419 14.58 37.81 69.16
C LEU A 419 14.90 39.32 69.07
N HIS A 420 13.91 40.20 69.22
CA HIS A 420 14.14 41.59 69.63
C HIS A 420 12.89 42.23 70.24
N ALA A 421 12.61 41.95 71.51
CA ALA A 421 11.83 42.83 72.40
C ALA A 421 12.02 42.45 73.88
N SER A 422 13.18 42.80 74.46
CA SER A 422 13.23 43.12 75.89
C SER A 422 14.25 44.24 76.11
N GLY A 423 13.82 45.32 76.77
CA GLY A 423 14.69 46.43 77.13
C GLY A 423 14.04 47.82 77.09
N VAL A 424 12.89 48.01 77.74
CA VAL A 424 12.49 49.30 78.32
C VAL A 424 11.87 49.01 79.69
N ASP A 425 12.67 49.16 80.74
CA ASP A 425 12.41 49.98 81.93
C ASP A 425 13.71 50.14 82.74
#